data_AF-A0A536W201-F1
#
_entry.id   AF-A0A536W201-F1
#
_cell.length_a   1.000
_cell.length_b   1.000
_cell.length_c   1.000
_cell.angle_alpha   90.00
_cell.angle_beta   90.00
_cell.angle_gamma   90.00
#
_symmetry.space_group_name_H-M   'P 1'
#
loop_
_entity.id
_entity.type
_entity.pdbx_description
1 polymer ?
#
loop_
_entity_poly.entity_id
_entity_poly.type
_entity_poly.pdbx_seq_one_letter_code
_entity_poly.pdbx_strand_id
1 'polypeptide(L)'
;MPLVRAVRMQRHWPTPGTPAAPSVRGALERDIIDGHCGAAPEAKRLAGMVEAQRARDARMASVLKSESVLIAGSGHARRDRGVPLYLPSDDLISIAFMEVEPGMARPQDFADAASYDYLWFTPRAARDDPCS
;
A
#
# COMPACT_ATOMS: atom_id res chain seq x y z
N MET A 1 -24.85 -19.93 -33.42
CA MET A 1 -24.03 -19.72 -32.20
C MET A 1 -23.31 -18.40 -32.34
N PRO A 2 -23.75 -17.29 -31.72
CA PRO A 2 -22.96 -16.07 -31.79
C PRO A 2 -21.80 -16.18 -30.80
N LEU A 3 -20.59 -15.99 -31.32
CA LEU A 3 -19.35 -15.88 -30.55
C LEU A 3 -19.49 -14.74 -29.53
N VAL A 4 -19.39 -15.08 -28.25
CA VAL A 4 -19.24 -14.11 -27.17
C VAL A 4 -17.86 -13.49 -27.35
N ARG A 5 -17.80 -12.27 -27.87
CA ARG A 5 -16.58 -11.47 -27.88
C ARG A 5 -16.33 -11.09 -26.43
N ALA A 6 -15.40 -11.79 -25.77
CA ALA A 6 -14.89 -11.36 -24.47
C ALA A 6 -14.22 -10.00 -24.68
N VAL A 7 -14.97 -8.92 -24.48
CA VAL A 7 -14.41 -7.59 -24.32
C VAL A 7 -13.73 -7.62 -22.96
N ARG A 8 -12.50 -8.13 -22.93
CA ARG A 8 -11.56 -7.83 -21.85
C ARG A 8 -11.31 -6.33 -22.00
N MET A 9 -12.13 -5.53 -21.33
CA MET A 9 -11.88 -4.10 -21.16
C MET A 9 -10.42 -3.99 -20.76
N GLN A 10 -9.62 -3.38 -21.62
CA GLN A 10 -8.26 -2.99 -21.30
C GLN A 10 -8.40 -1.90 -20.26
N ARG A 11 -8.52 -2.31 -18.99
CA ARG A 11 -8.55 -1.41 -17.85
C ARG A 11 -7.17 -0.76 -17.80
N HIS A 12 -7.13 0.56 -17.64
CA HIS A 12 -5.91 1.37 -17.69
C HIS A 12 -5.04 1.16 -16.42
N TRP A 13 -4.52 -0.04 -16.20
CA TRP A 13 -3.65 -0.29 -15.05
C TRP A 13 -2.36 0.54 -15.15
N PRO A 14 -1.80 1.06 -14.04
CA PRO A 14 -0.39 1.43 -14.01
C PRO A 14 0.38 0.18 -14.45
N THR A 15 0.94 0.21 -15.65
CA THR A 15 1.62 -0.97 -16.19
C THR A 15 2.91 -1.18 -15.39
N PRO A 16 3.24 -2.41 -14.97
CA PRO A 16 4.57 -2.70 -14.46
C PRO A 16 5.59 -2.24 -15.50
N GLY A 17 6.31 -1.15 -15.23
CA GLY A 17 7.21 -0.49 -16.18
C GLY A 17 6.96 1.01 -16.40
N THR A 18 5.77 1.53 -16.08
CA THR A 18 5.53 2.97 -16.05
C THR A 18 6.11 3.55 -14.75
N PRO A 19 6.94 4.61 -14.81
CA PRO A 19 7.43 5.29 -13.62
C PRO A 19 6.28 5.72 -12.71
N ALA A 20 6.45 5.55 -11.40
CA ALA A 20 5.51 6.10 -10.44
C ALA A 20 5.40 7.62 -10.61
N ALA A 21 4.22 8.17 -10.35
CA ALA A 21 4.07 9.61 -10.18
C ALA A 21 5.08 10.11 -9.13
N PRO A 22 5.71 11.29 -9.30
CA PRO A 22 6.74 11.78 -8.37
C PRO A 22 6.29 11.82 -6.91
N SER A 23 5.02 12.13 -6.66
CA SER A 23 4.41 12.12 -5.33
C SER A 23 4.39 10.72 -4.70
N VAL A 24 3.97 9.71 -5.47
CA VAL A 24 3.95 8.30 -5.04
C VAL A 24 5.37 7.80 -4.79
N ARG A 25 6.31 8.11 -5.70
CA ARG A 25 7.71 7.73 -5.55
C ARG A 25 8.31 8.31 -4.26
N GLY A 26 8.23 9.62 -4.07
CA GLY A 26 8.81 10.28 -2.89
C GLY A 26 8.16 9.83 -1.58
N ALA A 27 6.87 9.48 -1.62
CA ALA A 27 6.19 8.90 -0.47
C ALA A 27 6.69 7.48 -0.15
N LEU A 28 6.85 6.61 -1.16
CA LEU A 28 7.44 5.27 -0.96
C LEU A 28 8.90 5.34 -0.50
N GLU A 29 9.69 6.29 -1.01
CA GLU A 29 11.07 6.51 -0.54
C GLU A 29 11.09 6.84 0.96
N ARG A 30 10.17 7.70 1.43
CA ARG A 30 10.02 8.01 2.88
C ARG A 30 9.56 6.80 3.68
N ASP A 31 8.51 6.10 3.24
CA ASP A 31 8.00 4.92 3.92
C ASP A 31 9.10 3.84 4.08
N ILE A 32 9.96 3.67 3.05
CA ILE A 32 11.11 2.76 3.12
C ILE A 32 12.12 3.26 4.15
N ILE A 33 12.52 4.53 4.12
CA ILE A 33 13.49 5.07 5.08
C ILE A 33 12.98 4.95 6.52
N ASP A 34 11.73 5.34 6.76
CA ASP A 34 11.12 5.30 8.09
C ASP A 34 10.99 3.85 8.59
N GLY A 35 10.63 2.91 7.70
CA GLY A 35 10.61 1.48 7.99
C GLY A 35 11.99 0.84 8.22
N HIS A 36 13.08 1.55 7.90
CA HIS A 36 14.46 1.16 8.20
C HIS A 36 15.07 2.10 9.25
N CYS A 37 14.26 2.58 10.20
CA CYS A 37 14.71 3.39 11.35
C CYS A 37 15.45 4.68 10.94
N GLY A 38 15.05 5.28 9.81
CA GLY A 38 15.69 6.47 9.27
C GLY A 38 16.97 6.20 8.47
N ALA A 39 17.42 4.95 8.38
CA ALA A 39 18.59 4.59 7.59
C ALA A 39 18.27 4.70 6.09
N ALA A 40 18.83 5.72 5.45
CA ALA A 40 18.68 5.92 4.01
C ALA A 40 19.78 5.15 3.24
N PRO A 41 19.42 4.14 2.42
CA PRO A 41 20.38 3.51 1.54
C PRO A 41 20.79 4.47 0.40
N GLU A 42 21.86 4.13 -0.32
CA GLU A 42 22.27 4.85 -1.53
C GLU A 42 21.08 5.07 -2.48
N ALA A 43 20.98 6.25 -3.11
CA ALA A 43 19.84 6.65 -3.93
C ALA A 43 19.45 5.62 -5.00
N LYS A 44 20.42 4.95 -5.63
CA LYS A 44 20.16 3.89 -6.62
C LYS A 44 19.51 2.65 -5.98
N ARG A 45 19.92 2.26 -4.77
CA ARG A 45 19.31 1.15 -4.03
C ARG A 45 17.90 1.52 -3.57
N LEU A 46 17.73 2.72 -3.03
CA LEU A 46 16.42 3.23 -2.61
C LEU A 46 15.42 3.22 -3.78
N ALA A 47 15.81 3.74 -4.94
CA ALA A 47 14.99 3.69 -6.15
C ALA A 47 14.63 2.25 -6.56
N GLY A 48 15.59 1.32 -6.45
CA GLY A 48 15.33 -0.11 -6.71
C GLY A 48 14.34 -0.74 -5.72
N MET A 49 14.38 -0.34 -4.44
CA MET A 49 13.44 -0.81 -3.42
C MET A 49 12.02 -0.29 -3.66
N VAL A 50 11.87 0.97 -4.11
CA VAL A 50 10.57 1.53 -4.53
C VAL A 50 9.97 0.69 -5.65
N GLU A 51 10.74 0.41 -6.71
CA GLU A 51 10.25 -0.40 -7.83
C GLU A 51 9.94 -1.85 -7.40
N ALA A 52 10.74 -2.41 -6.49
CA ALA A 52 10.45 -3.72 -5.92
C ALA A 52 9.13 -3.75 -5.12
N GLN A 53 8.85 -2.71 -4.33
CA GLN A 53 7.59 -2.60 -3.58
C GLN A 53 6.40 -2.49 -4.54
N ARG A 54 6.48 -1.61 -5.54
CA ARG A 54 5.45 -1.47 -6.58
C ARG A 54 5.19 -2.76 -7.35
N ALA A 55 6.25 -3.49 -7.70
CA ALA A 55 6.13 -4.78 -8.38
C ALA A 55 5.44 -5.83 -7.50
N ARG A 56 5.72 -5.85 -6.19
CA ARG A 56 5.01 -6.71 -5.22
C ARG A 56 3.54 -6.34 -5.13
N ASP A 57 3.20 -5.06 -5.08
CA ASP A 57 1.82 -4.59 -5.02
C ASP A 57 1.02 -4.96 -6.26
N ALA A 58 1.60 -4.74 -7.45
CA ALA A 58 1.00 -5.15 -8.71
C ALA A 58 0.80 -6.69 -8.75
N ARG A 59 1.76 -7.45 -8.22
CA ARG A 59 1.64 -8.91 -8.15
C ARG A 59 0.53 -9.34 -7.20
N MET A 60 0.44 -8.74 -6.00
CA MET A 60 -0.65 -9.00 -5.04
C MET A 60 -2.01 -8.68 -5.67
N ALA A 61 -2.16 -7.53 -6.31
CA ALA A 61 -3.39 -7.16 -7.03
C ALA A 61 -3.74 -8.18 -8.12
N SER A 62 -2.75 -8.66 -8.89
CA SER A 62 -2.98 -9.56 -10.03
C SER A 62 -3.54 -10.95 -9.64
N VAL A 63 -3.36 -11.37 -8.38
CA VAL A 63 -3.81 -12.69 -7.90
C VAL A 63 -5.12 -12.62 -7.12
N LEU A 64 -5.60 -11.42 -6.80
CA LEU A 64 -6.90 -11.24 -6.16
C LEU A 64 -8.04 -11.63 -7.11
N LYS A 65 -9.07 -12.23 -6.53
CA LYS A 65 -10.30 -12.63 -7.21
C LYS A 65 -11.47 -11.80 -6.68
N SER A 66 -12.62 -11.86 -7.34
CA SER A 66 -13.86 -11.35 -6.75
C SER A 66 -14.08 -11.93 -5.36
N GLU A 67 -14.57 -11.11 -4.43
CA GLU A 67 -14.91 -11.51 -3.06
C GLU A 67 -13.72 -12.13 -2.28
N SER A 68 -12.52 -11.56 -2.47
CA SER A 68 -11.32 -11.98 -1.74
C SER A 68 -10.87 -10.94 -0.72
N VAL A 69 -10.17 -11.41 0.32
CA VAL A 69 -9.54 -10.55 1.33
C VAL A 69 -8.02 -10.67 1.18
N LEU A 70 -7.35 -9.53 1.07
CA LEU A 70 -5.89 -9.45 1.16
C LEU A 70 -5.49 -9.11 2.59
N ILE A 71 -4.67 -9.95 3.20
CA ILE A 71 -3.97 -9.63 4.45
C ILE A 71 -2.53 -9.28 4.07
N ALA A 72 -2.12 -8.04 4.31
CA ALA A 72 -0.80 -7.52 4.00
C ALA A 72 -0.37 -6.47 5.02
N GLY A 73 0.90 -6.05 4.98
CA GLY A 73 1.38 -4.93 5.78
C GLY A 73 0.64 -3.63 5.44
N SER A 74 0.52 -2.72 6.41
CA SER A 74 -0.23 -1.46 6.28
C SER A 74 0.17 -0.65 5.04
N GLY A 75 1.47 -0.52 4.78
CA GLY A 75 2.00 0.15 3.58
C GLY A 75 1.45 -0.40 2.26
N HIS A 76 1.19 -1.71 2.17
CA HIS A 76 0.62 -2.35 0.99
C HIS A 76 -0.89 -2.14 0.86
N ALA A 77 -1.60 -1.93 1.98
CA ALA A 77 -3.05 -1.71 1.99
C ALA A 77 -3.44 -0.27 1.64
N ARG A 78 -2.50 0.68 1.65
CA ARG A 78 -2.73 2.11 1.40
C ARG A 78 -3.40 2.40 0.06
N ARG A 79 -4.46 3.19 0.05
CA ARG A 79 -5.17 3.63 -1.17
C ARG A 79 -4.35 4.53 -2.08
N ASP A 80 -3.41 5.29 -1.51
CA ASP A 80 -2.67 6.33 -2.23
C ASP A 80 -1.37 5.82 -2.88
N ARG A 81 -0.83 4.67 -2.45
CA ARG A 81 0.45 4.13 -2.96
C ARG A 81 0.66 2.62 -2.87
N GLY A 82 -0.32 1.84 -2.40
CA GLY A 82 -0.22 0.39 -2.27
C GLY A 82 -0.97 -0.39 -3.36
N VAL A 83 -1.38 -1.62 -3.01
CA VAL A 83 -2.17 -2.55 -3.84
C VAL A 83 -3.43 -1.92 -4.45
N PRO A 84 -4.23 -1.10 -3.73
CA PRO A 84 -5.43 -0.48 -4.30
C PRO A 84 -5.21 0.32 -5.59
N LEU A 85 -4.02 0.87 -5.84
CA LEU A 85 -3.73 1.59 -7.09
C LEU A 85 -3.80 0.70 -8.35
N TYR A 86 -3.72 -0.62 -8.17
CA TYR A 86 -3.76 -1.61 -9.26
C TYR A 86 -5.11 -2.31 -9.38
N LEU A 87 -6.10 -1.94 -8.55
CA LEU A 87 -7.44 -2.50 -8.53
C LEU A 87 -8.48 -1.49 -9.03
N PRO A 88 -9.66 -1.93 -9.50
CA PRO A 88 -10.78 -1.03 -9.77
C PRO A 88 -11.22 -0.31 -8.49
N SER A 89 -11.44 1.00 -8.56
CA SER A 89 -11.75 1.85 -7.38
C SER A 89 -13.09 1.55 -6.70
N ASP A 90 -14.05 1.04 -7.46
CA ASP A 90 -15.48 1.14 -7.11
C ASP A 90 -15.96 0.02 -6.16
N ASP A 91 -15.17 -1.05 -5.99
CA ASP A 91 -15.54 -2.25 -5.21
C ASP A 91 -14.41 -2.68 -4.24
N LEU A 92 -13.69 -1.73 -3.64
CA LEU A 92 -12.62 -2.04 -2.68
C LEU A 92 -12.75 -1.23 -1.39
N ILE A 93 -12.58 -1.92 -0.27
CA ILE A 93 -12.45 -1.33 1.07
C ILE A 93 -11.04 -1.63 1.58
N SER A 94 -10.33 -0.60 2.02
CA SER A 94 -9.05 -0.69 2.68
C SER A 94 -9.17 -0.37 4.17
N ILE A 95 -8.62 -1.26 5.00
CA ILE A 95 -8.67 -1.17 6.46
C ILE A 95 -7.24 -1.23 7.00
N ALA A 96 -6.85 -0.27 7.83
CA ALA A 96 -5.60 -0.31 8.58
C ALA A 96 -5.84 -0.66 10.03
N PHE A 97 -5.02 -1.57 10.57
CA PHE A 97 -4.91 -1.79 12.01
C PHE A 97 -3.84 -0.86 12.56
N MET A 98 -4.22 -0.02 13.52
CA MET A 98 -3.36 1.01 14.11
C MET A 98 -3.21 0.74 15.60
N GLU A 99 -1.97 0.51 16.04
CA GLU A 99 -1.65 0.43 17.47
C GLU A 99 -1.72 1.84 18.07
N VAL A 100 -2.47 2.00 19.15
CA VAL A 100 -2.63 3.29 19.84
C VAL A 100 -1.46 3.57 20.79
N GLU A 101 -1.01 4.82 20.80
CA GLU A 101 -0.11 5.36 21.81
C GLU A 101 -0.87 6.07 22.93
N PRO A 102 -0.27 6.21 24.13
CA PRO A 102 -0.78 7.12 25.14
C PRO A 102 -1.03 8.52 24.54
N GLY A 103 -2.29 8.95 24.53
CA GLY A 103 -2.70 10.24 23.98
C GLY A 103 -3.00 10.27 22.47
N MET A 104 -2.87 9.14 21.76
CA MET A 104 -3.21 9.03 20.33
C MET A 104 -4.27 7.94 20.11
N ALA A 105 -5.54 8.34 20.06
CA ALA A 105 -6.67 7.41 19.92
C ALA A 105 -7.72 7.86 18.92
N ARG A 106 -7.52 9.02 18.27
CA ARG A 106 -8.45 9.56 17.28
C ARG A 106 -7.81 9.44 15.89
N PRO A 107 -8.59 9.23 14.83
CA PRO A 107 -8.05 9.17 13.46
C PRO A 107 -7.17 10.38 13.10
N GLN A 108 -7.49 11.57 13.58
CA GLN A 108 -6.74 12.80 13.29
C GLN A 108 -5.34 12.81 13.90
N ASP A 109 -5.08 11.95 14.89
CA ASP A 109 -3.76 11.82 15.50
C ASP A 109 -2.80 11.03 14.58
N PHE A 110 -3.31 10.35 13.54
CA PHE A 110 -2.53 9.53 12.61
C PHE A 110 -2.41 10.21 11.24
N ALA A 111 -1.20 10.62 10.86
CA ALA A 111 -0.92 11.36 9.63
C ALA A 111 -1.43 10.66 8.35
N ASP A 112 -1.49 9.32 8.38
CA ASP A 112 -1.89 8.50 7.25
C ASP A 112 -3.37 8.11 7.21
N ALA A 113 -4.20 8.65 8.11
CA ALA A 113 -5.60 8.28 8.24
C ALA A 113 -6.40 8.36 6.93
N ALA A 114 -6.10 9.37 6.09
CA ALA A 114 -6.75 9.55 4.79
C ALA A 114 -6.36 8.50 3.73
N SER A 115 -5.40 7.63 4.01
CA SER A 115 -4.92 6.60 3.08
C SER A 115 -5.72 5.30 3.15
N TYR A 116 -6.72 5.21 4.03
CA TYR A 116 -7.56 4.03 4.26
C TYR A 116 -9.03 4.46 4.36
N ASP A 117 -9.95 3.53 4.11
CA ASP A 117 -11.39 3.79 4.30
C ASP A 117 -11.77 3.67 5.78
N TYR A 118 -11.12 2.75 6.50
CA TYR A 118 -11.31 2.55 7.94
C TYR A 118 -9.99 2.38 8.68
N LEU A 119 -9.95 2.90 9.90
CA LEU A 119 -8.92 2.61 10.88
C LEU A 119 -9.50 1.75 12.00
N TRP A 120 -8.81 0.67 12.31
CA TRP A 120 -9.13 -0.21 13.42
C TRP A 120 -8.07 -0.07 14.50
N PHE A 121 -8.42 0.56 15.62
CA PHE A 121 -7.48 0.80 16.72
C PHE A 121 -7.32 -0.44 17.60
N THR A 122 -6.07 -0.81 17.88
CA THR A 122 -5.72 -1.92 18.77
C THR A 122 -4.79 -1.44 19.88
N PRO A 123 -4.78 -2.11 21.06
CA PRO A 123 -3.69 -1.94 22.01
C PRO A 123 -2.33 -2.22 21.35
N ARG A 124 -1.28 -1.49 21.74
CA ARG A 124 0.08 -1.77 21.30
C ARG A 124 0.52 -3.16 21.78
N ALA A 125 1.07 -3.97 20.87
CA ALA A 125 1.71 -5.21 21.23
C ALA A 125 3.04 -4.96 21.96
N ALA A 126 3.30 -5.70 23.05
CA ALA A 126 4.60 -5.68 23.70
C ALA A 126 5.64 -6.37 22.80
N ARG A 127 6.67 -5.61 22.38
CA ARG A 127 7.80 -6.09 21.59
C ARG A 127 9.02 -5.21 21.86
N ASP A 128 10.20 -5.77 21.65
CA ASP A 128 11.45 -4.99 21.67
C ASP A 128 11.42 -3.93 20.57
N ASP A 129 12.19 -2.86 20.76
CA ASP A 129 12.32 -1.81 19.77
C ASP A 129 13.08 -2.37 18.55
N PRO A 130 12.46 -2.43 17.36
CA PRO A 130 13.15 -2.92 16.16
C PRO A 130 14.29 -1.98 15.70
N CYS A 131 14.39 -0.78 16.27
CA CYS A 131 15.38 0.23 15.93
C CYS A 131 16.51 0.39 16.96
N SER A 132 16.52 -0.39 18.05
CA SER A 132 17.57 -0.33 19.09
C SER A 132 18.85 -1.06 18.69
#